data_AF-A0A970WYK5-F1
#
_entry.id   AF-A0A970WYK5-F1
#
_cell.length_a   1.000
_cell.length_b   1.000
_cell.length_c   1.000
_cell.angle_alpha   90.00
_cell.angle_beta   90.00
_cell.angle_gamma   90.00
#
_symmetry.space_group_name_H-M   'P 1'
#
loop_
_entity.id
_entity.type
_entity.pdbx_description
1 polymer ?
#
loop_
_entity_poly.entity_id
_entity_poly.type
_entity_poly.pdbx_seq_one_letter_code
_entity_poly.pdbx_strand_id
1 'polypeptide(L)'
;MLNKEEYLDEVLSTMVKFKVKGATIIDSQGMGSAIVSGDYQHIPLFGALRYLVNEKHPYNKTIFSVVKEEILEDLTTAIRNIFNEKKPGIGFMFTVPVGNIYLLDK
;
A
#
# COMPACT_ATOMS: atom_id res chain seq x y z
N MET A 1 -0.14 1.87 0.93
CA MET A 1 -0.71 0.62 0.39
C MET A 1 -1.10 0.85 -1.06
N LEU A 2 -0.74 -0.08 -1.94
CA LEU A 2 -1.00 -0.03 -3.38
C LEU A 2 -1.75 -1.29 -3.79
N ASN A 3 -2.92 -1.12 -4.40
CA ASN A 3 -3.73 -2.25 -4.89
C ASN A 3 -3.37 -2.66 -6.32
N LYS A 4 -2.58 -1.84 -7.00
CA LYS A 4 -2.16 -2.04 -8.37
C LYS A 4 -0.64 -1.98 -8.45
N GLU A 5 -0.04 -3.12 -8.77
CA GLU A 5 1.41 -3.28 -8.81
C GLU A 5 2.07 -2.44 -9.91
N GLU A 6 1.30 -2.04 -10.94
CA GLU A 6 1.78 -1.19 -12.04
C GLU A 6 2.38 0.15 -11.59
N TYR A 7 1.99 0.66 -10.42
CA TYR A 7 2.51 1.92 -9.86
C TYR A 7 3.68 1.73 -8.89
N LEU A 8 4.05 0.48 -8.56
CA LEU A 8 5.05 0.20 -7.54
C LEU A 8 6.40 0.85 -7.89
N ASP A 9 6.88 0.64 -9.10
CA ASP A 9 8.16 1.16 -9.57
C ASP A 9 8.20 2.69 -9.56
N GLU A 10 7.11 3.34 -9.96
CA GLU A 10 7.03 4.80 -10.00
C GLU A 10 7.03 5.39 -8.59
N VAL A 11 6.32 4.77 -7.65
CA VAL A 11 6.32 5.16 -6.22
C VAL A 11 7.71 4.99 -5.62
N LEU A 12 8.36 3.84 -5.82
CA LEU A 12 9.72 3.59 -5.31
C LEU A 12 10.73 4.56 -5.93
N SER A 13 10.66 4.81 -7.24
CA SER A 13 11.54 5.77 -7.92
C SER A 13 11.36 7.19 -7.37
N THR A 14 10.14 7.58 -7.01
CA THR A 14 9.83 8.86 -6.39
C THR A 14 10.44 8.95 -5.00
N MET A 15 10.30 7.91 -4.17
CA MET A 15 10.95 7.85 -2.86
C MET A 15 12.47 7.99 -2.97
N VAL A 16 13.10 7.34 -3.96
CA VAL A 16 14.55 7.48 -4.23
C VAL A 16 14.91 8.92 -4.63
N LYS A 17 14.14 9.58 -5.50
CA LYS A 17 14.36 10.99 -5.89
C LYS A 17 14.33 11.92 -4.66
N PHE A 18 13.46 11.63 -3.70
CA PHE A 18 13.35 12.35 -2.43
C PHE A 18 14.38 11.91 -1.37
N LYS A 19 15.38 11.11 -1.74
CA LYS A 19 16.47 10.64 -0.87
C LYS A 19 16.00 9.81 0.34
N VAL A 20 14.84 9.17 0.23
CA VAL A 20 14.39 8.16 1.20
C VAL A 20 15.40 7.01 1.21
N LYS A 21 15.86 6.61 2.40
CA LYS A 21 17.02 5.73 2.56
C LYS A 21 16.74 4.25 2.34
N GLY A 22 15.48 3.83 2.51
CA GLY A 22 15.08 2.45 2.34
C GLY A 22 13.59 2.30 2.56
N ALA A 23 13.04 1.21 2.04
CA ALA A 23 11.65 0.83 2.26
C ALA A 23 11.54 -0.70 2.34
N THR A 24 10.59 -1.17 3.14
CA THR A 24 10.21 -2.58 3.22
C THR A 24 8.90 -2.76 2.48
N ILE A 25 8.85 -3.74 1.57
CA ILE A 25 7.65 -4.07 0.79
C ILE A 25 7.09 -5.38 1.32
N ILE A 26 5.79 -5.40 1.61
CA ILE A 26 5.07 -6.55 2.17
C ILE A 26 3.88 -6.88 1.27
N ASP A 27 3.71 -8.16 0.96
CA ASP A 27 2.47 -8.68 0.37
C ASP A 27 1.36 -8.63 1.42
N SER A 28 0.27 -7.96 1.10
CA SER A 28 -0.83 -7.65 2.01
C SER A 28 -2.17 -7.94 1.37
N GLN A 29 -3.24 -8.05 2.16
CA GLN A 29 -4.58 -8.29 1.64
C GLN A 29 -5.56 -7.29 2.26
N GLY A 30 -6.47 -6.76 1.44
CA GLY A 30 -7.58 -5.95 1.95
C GLY A 30 -8.62 -6.80 2.66
N MET A 31 -9.26 -6.25 3.69
CA MET A 31 -10.27 -6.96 4.50
C MET A 31 -11.37 -7.63 3.64
N GLY A 32 -11.89 -6.95 2.63
CA GLY A 32 -12.93 -7.53 1.76
C GLY A 32 -12.44 -8.77 0.99
N SER A 33 -11.20 -8.74 0.49
CA SER A 33 -10.59 -9.89 -0.18
C SER A 33 -10.32 -11.03 0.81
N ALA A 34 -9.86 -10.71 2.02
CA ALA A 34 -9.64 -11.71 3.08
C ALA A 34 -10.93 -12.40 3.53
N ILE A 35 -12.04 -11.65 3.67
CA ILE A 35 -13.35 -12.19 4.04
C ILE A 35 -13.89 -13.13 2.96
N VAL A 36 -13.79 -12.72 1.69
CA VAL A 36 -14.29 -13.52 0.56
C VAL A 36 -13.45 -14.78 0.32
N SER A 37 -12.14 -14.72 0.58
CA SER A 37 -11.22 -15.86 0.41
C SER A 37 -11.19 -16.79 1.63
N GLY A 38 -11.65 -16.32 2.78
CA GLY A 38 -11.71 -17.08 4.03
C GLY A 38 -12.99 -17.91 4.17
N ASP A 39 -13.09 -18.66 5.27
CA ASP A 39 -14.22 -19.56 5.54
C ASP A 39 -15.45 -18.84 6.12
N TYR A 40 -15.66 -17.57 5.77
CA TYR A 40 -16.81 -16.77 6.21
C TYR A 40 -18.08 -17.08 5.40
N GLN A 41 -18.23 -18.34 4.98
CA GLN A 41 -19.30 -18.83 4.10
C GLN A 41 -20.70 -18.71 4.72
N HIS A 42 -20.77 -18.57 6.04
CA HIS A 42 -22.02 -18.49 6.79
C HIS A 42 -22.77 -17.17 6.61
N ILE A 43 -22.13 -16.15 6.02
CA ILE A 43 -22.78 -14.87 5.72
C ILE A 43 -23.17 -14.89 4.22
N PRO A 44 -24.47 -15.01 3.88
CA PRO A 44 -24.92 -15.22 2.50
C PRO A 44 -24.44 -14.16 1.51
N LEU A 45 -24.26 -12.93 1.97
CA LEU A 45 -23.73 -11.82 1.18
C LEU A 45 -22.31 -12.10 0.65
N PHE A 46 -21.41 -12.66 1.47
CA PHE A 46 -20.02 -12.90 1.08
C PHE A 46 -19.87 -14.10 0.14
N GLY A 47 -20.74 -15.12 0.28
CA GLY A 47 -20.80 -16.25 -0.65
C GLY A 47 -21.15 -15.81 -2.08
N ALA A 48 -22.10 -14.88 -2.24
CA ALA A 48 -22.45 -14.34 -3.56
C ALA A 48 -21.35 -13.44 -4.14
N LEU A 49 -20.67 -12.64 -3.30
CA LEU A 49 -19.58 -11.75 -3.72
C LEU A 49 -18.33 -12.52 -4.18
N ARG A 50 -18.13 -13.78 -3.75
CA ARG A 50 -17.00 -14.62 -4.17
C ARG A 50 -16.87 -14.79 -5.68
N TYR A 51 -18.00 -14.91 -6.39
CA TYR A 51 -18.01 -15.02 -7.85
C TYR A 51 -17.73 -13.69 -8.57
N LEU A 52 -17.87 -12.56 -7.86
CA LEU A 52 -17.59 -11.22 -8.39
C LEU A 52 -16.16 -10.74 -8.09
N VAL A 53 -15.53 -11.27 -7.05
CA VAL A 53 -14.12 -11.02 -6.74
C VAL A 53 -13.27 -11.85 -7.69
N ASN A 54 -12.81 -11.22 -8.77
CA ASN A 54 -11.84 -11.80 -9.70
C ASN A 54 -10.60 -12.28 -8.93
N GLU A 55 -10.27 -13.57 -9.02
CA GLU A 55 -9.08 -14.21 -8.41
C GLU A 55 -7.73 -13.65 -8.91
N LYS A 56 -7.74 -12.65 -9.79
CA LYS A 56 -6.54 -12.30 -10.56
C LYS A 56 -5.39 -11.74 -9.72
N HIS A 57 -5.64 -11.05 -8.60
CA HIS A 57 -4.58 -10.55 -7.72
C HIS A 57 -5.07 -10.45 -6.26
N PRO A 58 -4.94 -11.51 -5.44
CA PRO A 58 -5.39 -11.48 -4.05
C PRO A 58 -4.52 -10.58 -3.15
N TYR A 59 -3.38 -10.09 -3.65
CA TYR A 59 -2.39 -9.37 -2.86
C TYR A 59 -2.19 -7.93 -3.33
N ASN A 60 -2.32 -7.00 -2.38
CA ASN A 60 -1.90 -5.61 -2.46
C ASN A 60 -0.45 -5.51 -1.97
N LYS A 61 0.27 -4.46 -2.37
CA LYS A 61 1.61 -4.16 -1.88
C LYS A 61 1.57 -3.09 -0.79
N THR A 62 2.12 -3.37 0.37
CA THR A 62 2.31 -2.36 1.43
C THR A 62 3.78 -1.96 1.50
N ILE A 63 4.04 -0.65 1.42
CA ILE A 63 5.38 -0.08 1.47
C ILE A 63 5.51 0.65 2.81
N PHE A 64 6.48 0.22 3.62
CA PHE A 64 6.87 0.89 4.86
C PHE A 64 8.21 1.57 4.67
N SER A 65 8.30 2.82 5.11
CA SER A 65 9.55 3.57 5.08
C SER A 65 9.59 4.54 6.25
N VAL A 66 10.78 4.78 6.78
CA VAL A 66 11.03 5.88 7.70
C VAL A 66 11.49 7.09 6.90
N VAL A 67 10.77 8.19 7.05
CA VAL A 67 10.94 9.41 6.26
C VAL A 67 11.21 10.56 7.22
N LYS A 68 12.08 11.50 6.84
CA LYS A 68 12.31 12.71 7.62
C LYS A 68 11.12 13.66 7.49
N GLU A 69 10.74 14.30 8.59
CA GLU A 69 9.61 15.25 8.61
C GLU A 69 9.77 16.35 7.55
N GLU A 70 10.99 16.86 7.37
CA GLU A 70 11.34 17.92 6.42
C GLU A 70 10.91 17.65 4.96
N ILE A 71 10.81 16.37 4.55
CA ILE A 71 10.45 15.99 3.18
C ILE A 71 9.06 15.36 3.07
N LEU A 72 8.33 15.25 4.19
CA LEU A 72 7.11 14.46 4.27
C LEU A 72 5.99 15.00 3.38
N GLU A 73 5.73 16.31 3.44
CA GLU A 73 4.67 16.96 2.68
C GLU A 73 4.95 16.92 1.17
N ASP A 74 6.18 17.24 0.76
CA ASP A 74 6.58 17.24 -0.65
C ASP A 74 6.56 15.83 -1.23
N LEU A 75 7.08 14.84 -0.49
CA LEU A 75 7.04 13.44 -0.89
C LEU A 75 5.58 12.96 -1.03
N THR A 76 4.72 13.33 -0.07
CA THR A 76 3.30 12.97 -0.09
C THR A 76 2.62 13.54 -1.33
N THR A 77 2.90 14.80 -1.65
CA THR A 77 2.36 15.47 -2.84
C THR A 77 2.86 14.80 -4.12
N ALA A 78 4.16 14.51 -4.22
CA ALA A 78 4.74 13.83 -5.38
C ALA A 78 4.14 12.44 -5.61
N ILE A 79 3.98 11.64 -4.55
CA ILE A 79 3.35 10.31 -4.65
C ILE A 79 1.89 10.44 -5.08
N ARG A 80 1.14 11.41 -4.55
CA ARG A 80 -0.28 11.62 -4.95
C ARG A 80 -0.41 11.99 -6.43
N ASN A 81 0.55 12.73 -6.99
CA ASN A 81 0.56 13.14 -8.39
C ASN A 81 0.81 11.99 -9.37
N ILE A 82 1.35 10.86 -8.92
CA ILE A 82 1.43 9.63 -9.74
C ILE A 82 0.02 9.14 -10.11
N PHE A 83 -0.94 9.35 -9.20
CA PHE A 83 -2.31 8.85 -9.30
C PHE A 83 -3.30 9.91 -9.80
N ASN A 84 -2.86 10.80 -10.70
CA ASN A 84 -3.65 11.95 -11.17
C ASN A 84 -5.05 11.58 -11.71
N GLU A 85 -5.25 10.36 -12.17
CA GLU A 85 -6.59 9.81 -12.39
C GLU A 85 -7.16 9.30 -11.07
N LYS A 86 -8.12 10.03 -10.48
CA LYS A 86 -8.87 9.65 -9.26
C LYS A 86 -9.77 8.43 -9.51
N LYS A 87 -9.17 7.29 -9.84
CA LYS A 87 -9.87 6.01 -9.94
C LYS A 87 -10.08 5.47 -8.52
N PRO A 88 -11.29 4.99 -8.19
CA PRO A 88 -11.51 4.33 -6.92
C PRO A 88 -10.61 3.09 -6.80
N GLY A 89 -10.17 2.78 -5.57
CA GLY A 89 -9.46 1.53 -5.29
C GLY A 89 -7.96 1.51 -5.62
N ILE A 90 -7.29 2.66 -5.75
CA ILE A 90 -5.82 2.74 -5.94
C ILE A 90 -5.06 2.31 -4.67
N GLY A 91 -5.53 2.75 -3.51
CA GLY A 91 -4.89 2.51 -2.22
C GLY A 91 -4.98 3.73 -1.31
N PHE A 92 -4.18 3.75 -0.25
CA PHE A 92 -4.08 4.88 0.67
C PHE A 92 -2.67 4.94 1.29
N MET A 93 -2.34 6.11 1.83
CA MET A 93 -1.09 6.38 2.54
C MET A 93 -1.42 7.08 3.85
N PHE A 94 -0.67 6.73 4.90
CA PHE A 94 -0.78 7.33 6.21
C PHE A 94 0.61 7.38 6.85
N THR A 95 0.74 8.21 7.87
CA THR A 95 1.96 8.36 8.65
C THR A 95 1.69 7.97 10.09
N VAL A 96 2.75 7.51 10.77
CA VAL A 96 2.76 7.26 12.20
C VAL A 96 4.04 7.84 12.78
N PRO A 97 4.01 8.43 14.00
CA PRO A 97 5.22 8.95 14.62
C PRO A 97 6.17 7.80 14.95
N VAL A 98 7.42 7.91 14.49
CA VAL A 98 8.50 6.97 14.83
C VAL A 98 9.29 7.56 16.00
N GLY A 99 9.21 6.91 17.17
CA GLY A 99 9.88 7.42 18.37
C GLY A 99 11.39 7.31 18.31
N ASN A 100 11.92 6.13 17.97
CA ASN A 100 13.35 5.86 17.92
C ASN A 100 13.69 4.95 16.73
N ILE A 101 14.92 5.08 16.21
CA ILE A 101 15.48 4.24 15.14
C ILE A 101 16.81 3.70 15.63
N TYR A 102 16.98 2.38 15.63
CA TYR A 102 18.22 1.71 15.98
C TYR A 102 18.75 0.97 14.75
N LEU A 103 19.96 1.34 14.31
CA LEU A 103 20.65 0.65 13.22
C LEU A 103 21.49 -0.48 13.82
N LEU A 104 21.44 -1.67 13.21
CA LEU A 104 22.13 -2.87 13.70
C LEU A 104 23.47 -3.13 12.98
N ASP A 105 23.75 -2.35 11.94
CA ASP A 105 24.88 -2.49 11.03
C ASP A 105 25.81 -1.26 11.05
N LYS A 106 25.70 -0.42 12.08
CA LYS A 106 26.68 0.63 12.40
C LYS A 106 27.36 0.37 13.73
#